data_AF-A0A1I7TSL3-F1
#
_entry.id   AF-A0A1I7TSL3-F1
#
_cell.length_a   1.000
_cell.length_b   1.000
_cell.length_c   1.000
_cell.angle_alpha   90.00
_cell.angle_beta   90.00
_cell.angle_gamma   90.00
#
_symmetry.space_group_name_H-M   'P 1'
#
loop_
_entity.id
_entity.type
_entity.pdbx_description
1 polymer ?
#
loop_
_entity_poly.entity_id
_entity_poly.type
_entity_poly.pdbx_seq_one_letter_code
_entity_poly.pdbx_strand_id
1 'polypeptide(L)'
;MFRQSQLPKEVLNDYLRLQKMVASNLSIRVAKITFRRPPQFPDAIAQLMENGDLRIKLPKSIIVRKKDNGEIYNCVDGLASKKEEVHGSNLTKVREVYTYLIRFEQCLQGMGHGMICFPIVFSAGPDITANYNNSPSSMLPSSNISRFPFSNLSTNQQSLVPHSAPFLNKPMSSRPLSNAQRRVSTDENMTPAVAQIKYTMKKDRVSQKVRSIQAPDGRVLRFSTSTADQFIFSDPSIRPDDQRFMRTGRVPERASEMLAALLELSRKH
;
A
#
# COMPACT_ATOMS: atom_id res chain seq x y z
N MET A 1 -38.35 9.10 10.81
CA MET A 1 -36.88 9.20 10.90
C MET A 1 -36.55 9.77 12.28
N PHE A 2 -35.80 9.06 13.12
CA PHE A 2 -35.42 9.57 14.45
C PHE A 2 -34.42 10.71 14.31
N ARG A 3 -34.60 11.80 15.08
CA ARG A 3 -33.60 12.88 15.16
C ARG A 3 -32.51 12.47 16.15
N GLN A 4 -31.26 12.90 15.90
CA GLN A 4 -30.12 12.57 16.77
C GLN A 4 -30.35 12.99 18.24
N SER A 5 -31.09 14.08 18.48
CA SER A 5 -31.46 14.56 19.81
C SER A 5 -32.46 13.67 20.56
N GLN A 6 -33.10 12.72 19.88
CA GLN A 6 -34.07 11.79 20.45
C GLN A 6 -33.42 10.44 20.83
N LEU A 7 -32.12 10.27 20.57
CA LEU A 7 -31.42 9.04 20.89
C LEU A 7 -31.16 8.94 22.40
N PRO A 8 -31.50 7.82 23.04
CA PRO A 8 -31.05 7.52 24.40
C PRO A 8 -29.52 7.59 24.49
N LYS A 9 -28.98 7.99 25.65
CA LYS A 9 -27.53 8.20 25.84
C LYS A 9 -26.69 6.98 25.45
N GLU A 10 -27.19 5.77 25.72
CA GLU A 10 -26.54 4.52 25.36
C GLU A 10 -26.38 4.38 23.84
N VAL A 11 -27.46 4.63 23.09
CA VAL A 11 -27.46 4.59 21.61
C VAL A 11 -26.66 5.75 21.01
N LEU A 12 -26.67 6.91 21.66
CA LEU A 12 -25.89 8.08 21.24
C LEU A 12 -24.38 7.77 21.26
N ASN A 13 -23.90 7.06 22.28
CA ASN A 13 -22.49 6.68 22.35
C ASN A 13 -22.07 5.74 21.21
N ASP A 14 -22.92 4.78 20.85
CA ASP A 14 -22.68 3.89 19.72
C ASP A 14 -22.74 4.63 18.38
N TYR A 15 -23.72 5.53 18.23
CA TYR A 15 -23.82 6.42 17.06
C TYR A 15 -22.56 7.28 16.88
N LEU A 16 -22.07 7.92 17.95
CA LEU A 16 -20.86 8.74 17.90
C LEU A 16 -19.61 7.91 17.55
N ARG A 17 -19.53 6.67 18.06
CA ARG A 17 -18.42 5.75 17.75
C ARG A 17 -18.43 5.36 16.27
N LEU A 18 -19.61 5.05 15.72
CA LEU A 18 -19.80 4.76 14.31
C LEU A 18 -19.49 5.98 13.44
N GLN A 19 -20.03 7.15 13.79
CA GLN A 19 -19.77 8.39 13.08
C GLN A 19 -18.26 8.69 13.03
N LYS A 20 -17.55 8.55 14.15
CA LYS A 20 -16.08 8.71 14.19
C LYS A 20 -15.37 7.70 13.31
N MET A 21 -15.80 6.44 13.31
CA MET A 21 -15.23 5.42 12.43
C MET A 21 -15.42 5.77 10.94
N VAL A 22 -16.62 6.18 10.54
CA VAL A 22 -16.91 6.52 9.14
C VAL A 22 -16.25 7.83 8.73
N ALA A 23 -16.53 8.91 9.45
CA ALA A 23 -16.12 10.26 9.10
C ALA A 23 -14.63 10.54 9.37
N SER A 24 -13.96 9.78 10.24
CA SER A 24 -12.54 10.00 10.56
C SER A 24 -11.62 8.85 10.20
N ASN A 25 -12.08 7.60 10.00
CA ASN A 25 -11.18 6.51 9.59
C ASN A 25 -11.36 6.10 8.13
N LEU A 26 -12.61 5.98 7.66
CA LEU A 26 -12.88 5.55 6.29
C LEU A 26 -12.61 6.67 5.29
N SER A 27 -13.19 7.85 5.53
CA SER A 27 -13.04 9.05 4.68
C SER A 27 -11.57 9.45 4.42
N ILE A 28 -10.69 9.21 5.39
CA ILE A 28 -9.23 9.48 5.28
C ILE A 28 -8.56 8.55 4.26
N ARG A 29 -9.15 7.41 3.92
CA ARG A 29 -8.54 6.40 3.04
C ARG A 29 -9.15 6.37 1.65
N VAL A 30 -10.32 6.98 1.46
CA VAL A 30 -11.04 6.98 0.19
C VAL A 30 -10.69 8.22 -0.61
N ALA A 31 -10.15 8.03 -1.80
CA ALA A 31 -9.89 9.12 -2.74
C ALA A 31 -11.19 9.49 -3.46
N LYS A 32 -11.54 10.78 -3.41
CA LYS A 32 -12.70 11.35 -4.08
C LYS A 32 -12.36 11.83 -5.50
N ILE A 33 -11.23 12.53 -5.63
CA ILE A 33 -10.76 13.09 -6.89
C ILE A 33 -9.29 12.73 -7.07
N THR A 34 -8.92 12.19 -8.23
CA THR A 34 -7.53 11.89 -8.58
C THR A 34 -7.12 12.68 -9.84
N PHE A 35 -6.16 13.57 -9.69
CA PHE A 35 -5.56 14.34 -10.77
C PHE A 35 -4.17 13.78 -11.09
N ARG A 36 -4.04 13.16 -12.25
CA ARG A 36 -2.78 12.61 -12.76
C ARG A 36 -1.97 13.72 -13.42
N ARG A 37 -0.67 13.77 -13.12
CA ARG A 37 0.29 14.71 -13.70
C ARG A 37 -0.16 16.18 -13.63
N PRO A 38 -0.49 16.71 -12.43
CA PRO A 38 -0.76 18.14 -12.30
C PRO A 38 0.44 18.96 -12.80
N PRO A 39 0.24 20.11 -13.47
CA PRO A 39 1.35 20.94 -13.96
C PRO A 39 2.38 21.31 -12.87
N GLN A 40 1.94 21.45 -11.62
CA GLN A 40 2.81 21.69 -10.47
C GLN A 40 3.72 20.50 -10.12
N PHE A 41 3.24 19.27 -10.36
CA PHE A 41 3.94 18.00 -10.11
C PHE A 41 3.71 17.01 -11.27
N PRO A 42 4.39 17.19 -12.42
CA PRO A 42 4.14 16.39 -13.62
C PRO A 42 4.37 14.89 -13.44
N ASP A 43 5.29 14.52 -12.55
CA ASP A 43 5.64 13.11 -12.27
C ASP A 43 4.82 12.49 -11.14
N ALA A 44 3.79 13.18 -10.66
CA ALA A 44 3.03 12.79 -9.48
C ALA A 44 1.54 12.54 -9.76
N ILE A 45 0.87 12.00 -8.74
CA ILE A 45 -0.58 11.88 -8.71
C ILE A 45 -1.09 12.61 -7.46
N ALA A 46 -1.96 13.59 -7.66
CA ALA A 46 -2.64 14.31 -6.60
C ALA A 46 -4.01 13.68 -6.33
N GLN A 47 -4.32 13.42 -5.06
CA GLN A 47 -5.58 12.81 -4.62
C GLN A 47 -6.24 13.69 -3.55
N LEU A 48 -7.42 14.22 -3.85
CA LEU A 48 -8.30 14.80 -2.85
C LEU A 48 -9.14 13.68 -2.24
N MET A 49 -9.06 13.53 -0.92
CA MET A 49 -9.73 12.47 -0.16
C MET A 49 -11.17 12.87 0.18
N GLU A 50 -12.01 11.91 0.59
CA GLU A 50 -13.39 12.18 1.02
C GLU A 50 -13.47 13.11 2.25
N ASN A 51 -12.49 13.03 3.16
CA ASN A 51 -12.40 13.99 4.27
C ASN A 51 -11.84 15.36 3.85
N GLY A 52 -11.47 15.51 2.58
CA GLY A 52 -10.88 16.70 1.98
C GLY A 52 -9.39 16.92 2.27
N ASP A 53 -8.70 15.93 2.87
CA ASP A 53 -7.24 15.93 2.87
C ASP A 53 -6.71 15.83 1.43
N LEU A 54 -5.55 16.42 1.15
CA LEU A 54 -4.84 16.24 -0.11
C LEU A 54 -3.62 15.35 0.10
N ARG A 55 -3.41 14.42 -0.83
CA ARG A 55 -2.24 13.55 -0.89
C ARG A 55 -1.60 13.61 -2.27
N ILE A 56 -0.35 14.00 -2.35
CA ILE A 56 0.43 13.98 -3.58
C ILE A 56 1.43 12.84 -3.49
N LYS A 57 1.22 11.80 -4.28
CA LYS A 57 2.09 10.63 -4.34
C LYS A 57 3.27 10.91 -5.27
N LEU A 58 4.47 10.95 -4.70
CA LEU A 58 5.75 11.03 -5.39
C LEU A 58 6.39 9.62 -5.40
N PRO A 59 7.42 9.36 -6.22
CA PRO A 59 8.03 8.03 -6.33
C PRO A 59 8.60 7.43 -5.03
N LYS A 60 8.92 8.25 -4.02
CA LYS A 60 9.55 7.82 -2.75
C LYS A 60 8.89 8.44 -1.50
N SER A 61 7.85 9.24 -1.68
CA SER A 61 7.24 9.96 -0.58
C SER A 61 5.81 10.40 -0.90
N ILE A 62 5.08 10.80 0.13
CA ILE A 62 3.72 11.32 -0.01
C ILE A 62 3.64 12.64 0.73
N ILE A 63 3.37 13.72 -0.01
CA ILE A 63 3.03 15.00 0.61
C ILE A 63 1.56 14.95 1.03
N VAL A 64 1.30 15.24 2.30
CA VAL A 64 -0.04 15.29 2.87
C VAL A 64 -0.34 16.73 3.30
N ARG A 65 -1.47 17.25 2.85
CA ARG A 65 -2.08 18.47 3.38
C ARG A 65 -3.36 18.11 4.12
N LYS A 66 -3.43 18.51 5.38
CA LYS A 66 -4.56 18.29 6.27
C LYS A 66 -5.63 19.38 6.09
N LYS A 67 -6.90 18.99 5.95
CA LYS A 67 -7.99 19.97 5.77
C LYS A 67 -8.32 20.73 7.06
N ASP A 68 -8.30 20.03 8.17
CA ASP A 68 -8.71 20.51 9.50
C ASP A 68 -7.80 21.62 10.03
N ASN A 69 -6.48 21.41 10.03
CA ASN A 69 -5.51 22.37 10.55
C ASN A 69 -4.67 23.07 9.47
N GLY A 70 -4.76 22.63 8.20
CA GLY A 70 -3.97 23.19 7.11
C GLY A 70 -2.50 22.76 7.10
N GLU A 71 -2.07 21.86 7.99
CA GLU A 71 -0.70 21.38 8.07
C GLU A 71 -0.28 20.67 6.78
N ILE A 72 0.97 20.88 6.38
CA ILE A 72 1.57 20.28 5.20
C ILE A 72 2.88 19.59 5.61
N TYR A 73 2.94 18.28 5.40
CA TYR A 73 4.11 17.48 5.72
C TYR A 73 4.36 16.42 4.64
N ASN A 74 5.60 16.01 4.49
CA ASN A 74 6.03 14.91 3.63
C ASN A 74 6.25 13.65 4.47
N CYS A 75 5.69 12.53 4.03
CA CYS A 75 5.95 11.20 4.57
C CYS A 75 6.87 10.46 3.61
N VAL A 76 8.07 10.12 4.05
CA VAL A 76 9.05 9.39 3.23
C VAL A 76 8.84 7.89 3.39
N ASP A 77 8.77 7.16 2.27
CA ASP A 77 8.62 5.70 2.29
C ASP A 77 9.84 5.05 2.97
N GLY A 78 9.57 4.06 3.83
CA GLY A 78 10.60 3.38 4.64
C GLY A 78 10.89 4.02 6.00
N LEU A 79 10.44 5.26 6.25
CA LEU A 79 10.48 5.90 7.58
C LEU A 79 9.06 6.26 8.02
N ALA A 80 8.29 5.25 8.44
CA ALA A 80 6.87 5.37 8.80
C ALA A 80 6.54 6.42 9.89
N SER A 81 7.55 6.99 10.56
CA SER A 81 7.39 7.96 11.64
C SER A 81 7.98 9.34 11.35
N LYS A 82 8.71 9.54 10.25
CA LYS A 82 9.35 10.83 9.97
C LYS A 82 8.41 11.69 9.12
N LYS A 83 7.81 12.70 9.75
CA LYS A 83 7.13 13.80 9.07
C LYS A 83 8.15 14.89 8.83
N GLU A 84 8.39 15.23 7.58
CA GLU A 84 9.24 16.36 7.21
C GLU A 84 8.38 17.54 6.82
N GLU A 85 8.69 18.73 7.32
CA GLU A 85 7.98 19.93 6.93
C GLU A 85 8.30 20.29 5.48
N VAL A 86 7.27 20.67 4.71
CA VAL A 86 7.44 21.06 3.31
C VAL A 86 7.70 22.56 3.24
N HIS A 87 8.90 22.95 2.78
CA HIS A 87 9.28 24.35 2.66
C HIS A 87 9.39 24.81 1.20
N GLY A 88 9.47 26.14 1.03
CA GLY A 88 9.81 26.78 -0.24
C GLY A 88 8.77 26.58 -1.34
N SER A 89 9.24 26.41 -2.59
CA SER A 89 8.40 26.35 -3.79
C SER A 89 7.40 25.17 -3.78
N ASN A 90 7.75 24.06 -3.14
CA ASN A 90 6.86 22.91 -3.02
C ASN A 90 5.62 23.23 -2.17
N LEU A 91 5.77 24.03 -1.11
CA LEU A 91 4.65 24.44 -0.28
C LEU A 91 3.61 25.24 -1.08
N THR A 92 4.09 26.20 -1.89
CA THR A 92 3.23 26.99 -2.79
C THR A 92 2.53 26.12 -3.81
N LYS A 93 3.26 25.23 -4.48
CA LYS A 93 2.72 24.27 -5.44
C LYS A 93 1.63 23.37 -4.85
N VAL A 94 1.81 22.89 -3.61
CA VAL A 94 0.79 22.08 -2.92
C VAL A 94 -0.49 22.90 -2.69
N ARG A 95 -0.36 24.17 -2.29
CA ARG A 95 -1.52 25.06 -2.08
C ARG A 95 -2.28 25.35 -3.38
N GLU A 96 -1.56 25.52 -4.48
CA GLU A 96 -2.18 25.69 -5.81
C GLU A 96 -2.97 24.45 -6.23
N VAL A 97 -2.37 23.26 -6.14
CA VAL A 97 -3.04 21.99 -6.46
C VAL A 97 -4.27 21.79 -5.58
N TYR A 98 -4.16 22.07 -4.27
CA TYR A 98 -5.29 21.99 -3.36
C TYR A 98 -6.42 22.93 -3.77
N THR A 99 -6.11 24.19 -4.03
CA THR A 99 -7.09 25.21 -4.43
C THR A 99 -7.80 24.83 -5.72
N TYR A 100 -7.04 24.32 -6.70
CA TYR A 100 -7.59 23.82 -7.97
C TYR A 100 -8.58 22.67 -7.74
N LEU A 101 -8.19 21.64 -6.97
CA LEU A 101 -9.03 20.47 -6.73
C LEU A 101 -10.29 20.80 -5.94
N ILE A 102 -10.22 21.72 -4.98
CA ILE A 102 -11.41 22.20 -4.24
C ILE A 102 -12.37 22.95 -5.17
N ARG A 103 -11.86 23.83 -6.03
CA ARG A 103 -12.71 24.52 -7.02
C ARG A 103 -13.34 23.54 -8.01
N PHE A 104 -12.57 22.55 -8.45
CA PHE A 104 -13.06 21.49 -9.32
C PHE A 104 -14.15 20.65 -8.63
N GLU A 105 -13.95 20.29 -7.35
CA GLU A 105 -14.97 19.61 -6.54
C GLU A 105 -16.27 20.42 -6.45
N GLN A 106 -16.17 21.72 -6.11
CA GLN A 106 -17.33 22.62 -6.00
C GLN A 106 -18.07 22.77 -7.33
N CYS A 107 -17.33 22.84 -8.45
CA CYS A 107 -17.91 22.89 -9.78
C CYS A 107 -18.71 21.62 -10.09
N LEU A 108 -18.17 20.44 -9.79
CA LEU A 108 -18.87 19.16 -9.97
C LEU A 108 -20.09 19.02 -9.05
N GLN A 109 -20.02 19.52 -7.82
CA GLN A 109 -21.18 19.54 -6.92
C GLN A 109 -22.33 20.40 -7.46
N GLY A 110 -22.03 21.44 -8.25
CA GLY A 110 -23.02 22.29 -8.92
C GLY A 110 -23.76 21.61 -10.09
N MET A 111 -23.32 20.43 -10.57
CA MET A 111 -23.94 19.72 -11.69
C MET A 111 -25.26 19.00 -11.34
N GLY A 112 -25.70 19.08 -10.07
CA GLY A 112 -26.98 18.53 -9.61
C GLY A 112 -26.89 17.07 -9.12
N HIS A 113 -27.84 16.69 -8.26
CA HIS A 113 -27.83 15.40 -7.55
C HIS A 113 -27.95 14.15 -8.45
N GLY A 114 -28.34 14.31 -9.72
CA GLY A 114 -28.46 13.20 -10.68
C GLY A 114 -27.17 12.84 -11.40
N MET A 115 -26.13 13.67 -11.33
CA MET A 115 -24.84 13.47 -12.00
C MET A 115 -23.72 13.29 -10.97
N ILE A 116 -23.87 12.33 -10.06
CA ILE A 116 -22.83 12.05 -9.06
C ILE A 116 -21.56 11.60 -9.79
N CYS A 117 -20.59 12.50 -9.88
CA CYS A 117 -19.32 12.30 -10.60
C CYS A 117 -18.17 11.84 -9.69
N PHE A 118 -18.44 11.27 -8.51
CA PHE A 118 -17.39 10.78 -7.61
C PHE A 118 -17.48 9.27 -7.39
N PRO A 119 -16.33 8.56 -7.29
CA PRO A 119 -14.96 9.09 -7.44
C PRO A 119 -14.59 9.37 -8.92
N ILE A 120 -13.71 10.34 -9.17
CA ILE A 120 -13.24 10.70 -10.52
C ILE A 120 -11.72 10.67 -10.64
N VAL A 121 -11.24 10.27 -11.82
CA VAL A 121 -9.83 10.31 -12.21
C VAL A 121 -9.71 11.08 -13.51
N PHE A 122 -8.81 12.07 -13.57
CA PHE A 122 -8.59 12.87 -14.77
C PHE A 122 -7.14 13.32 -14.91
N SER A 123 -6.82 13.83 -16.10
CA SER A 123 -5.60 14.56 -16.44
C SER A 123 -6.02 15.86 -17.15
N ALA A 124 -5.34 16.96 -16.92
CA ALA A 124 -5.58 18.26 -17.57
C ALA A 124 -4.25 19.02 -17.76
N GLY A 125 -4.02 19.61 -18.94
CA GLY A 125 -2.77 20.29 -19.29
C GLY A 125 -2.43 20.22 -20.79
N PRO A 126 -1.49 21.06 -21.26
CA PRO A 126 -1.11 21.15 -22.66
C PRO A 126 -0.38 19.89 -23.19
N ASP A 127 0.30 19.14 -22.32
CA ASP A 127 1.06 17.93 -22.70
C ASP A 127 0.19 16.67 -22.84
N ILE A 128 -1.13 16.81 -22.89
CA ILE A 128 -2.07 15.67 -23.02
C ILE A 128 -2.22 15.23 -24.49
N THR A 129 -1.82 16.08 -25.43
CA THR A 129 -1.87 15.82 -26.87
C THR A 129 -0.55 15.28 -27.42
N ALA A 130 0.00 14.20 -26.87
CA ALA A 130 0.93 13.31 -27.58
C ALA A 130 1.35 12.12 -26.70
N ASN A 131 1.02 10.92 -27.16
CA ASN A 131 1.51 9.63 -26.68
C ASN A 131 1.00 9.09 -25.32
N TYR A 132 0.57 7.83 -25.40
CA TYR A 132 0.26 6.86 -24.35
C TYR A 132 -1.20 6.76 -23.86
N ASN A 133 -1.98 5.95 -24.58
CA ASN A 133 -2.84 4.86 -24.08
C ASN A 133 -3.71 5.12 -22.84
N ASN A 134 -4.20 6.33 -22.64
CA ASN A 134 -5.20 6.64 -21.62
C ASN A 134 -6.46 7.20 -22.26
N SER A 135 -7.01 6.46 -23.22
CA SER A 135 -8.41 6.67 -23.62
C SER A 135 -9.28 6.42 -22.38
N PRO A 136 -10.11 7.39 -21.94
CA PRO A 136 -11.20 7.07 -21.04
C PRO A 136 -12.15 6.19 -21.84
N SER A 137 -12.44 4.97 -21.37
CA SER A 137 -13.58 4.21 -21.90
C SER A 137 -14.85 5.00 -21.58
N SER A 138 -15.26 5.82 -22.54
CA SER A 138 -16.56 6.46 -22.60
C SER A 138 -17.63 5.37 -22.55
N MET A 139 -18.28 5.21 -21.40
CA MET A 139 -19.54 4.50 -21.30
C MET A 139 -20.66 5.46 -21.70
N LEU A 140 -20.82 5.68 -22.99
CA LEU A 140 -22.12 6.00 -23.56
C LEU A 140 -22.78 4.68 -23.98
N PRO A 141 -24.11 4.53 -23.81
CA PRO A 141 -24.78 3.27 -24.11
C PRO A 141 -24.92 3.13 -25.63
N SER A 142 -24.01 2.40 -26.26
CA SER A 142 -24.29 1.84 -27.57
C SER A 142 -25.21 0.65 -27.37
N SER A 143 -26.47 0.82 -27.77
CA SER A 143 -27.41 -0.26 -28.01
C SER A 143 -26.76 -1.30 -28.93
N ASN A 144 -26.41 -2.47 -28.40
CA ASN A 144 -26.47 -3.77 -29.08
C ASN A 144 -26.09 -4.89 -28.10
N ILE A 145 -27.13 -5.54 -27.58
CA ILE A 145 -27.29 -6.99 -27.30
C ILE A 145 -26.01 -7.84 -27.41
N SER A 146 -25.55 -8.40 -26.29
CA SER A 146 -25.56 -9.85 -26.03
C SER A 146 -24.86 -10.16 -24.70
N ARG A 147 -25.57 -10.88 -23.82
CA ARG A 147 -25.07 -11.41 -22.55
C ARG A 147 -24.57 -12.84 -22.79
N PHE A 148 -23.49 -13.19 -22.09
CA PHE A 148 -22.84 -14.51 -21.94
C PHE A 148 -21.66 -14.84 -22.88
N PRO A 149 -20.52 -15.29 -22.32
CA PRO A 149 -19.37 -15.75 -23.10
C PRO A 149 -19.36 -17.28 -23.15
N PHE A 150 -20.03 -17.86 -24.14
CA PHE A 150 -19.67 -19.21 -24.60
C PHE A 150 -19.85 -19.32 -26.11
N SER A 151 -18.82 -19.87 -26.74
CA SER A 151 -18.74 -20.40 -28.12
C SER A 151 -18.92 -19.40 -29.27
N ASN A 152 -17.84 -19.23 -30.06
CA ASN A 152 -17.86 -19.61 -31.47
C ASN A 152 -16.43 -19.95 -31.94
N LEU A 153 -16.22 -21.25 -32.18
CA LEU A 153 -15.16 -21.80 -33.01
C LEU A 153 -15.58 -21.67 -34.48
N SER A 154 -14.74 -21.07 -35.32
CA SER A 154 -14.43 -21.55 -36.68
C SER A 154 -13.23 -20.74 -37.20
N THR A 155 -12.03 -21.31 -37.21
CA THR A 155 -11.41 -21.94 -38.39
C THR A 155 -11.14 -20.95 -39.52
N ASN A 156 -9.96 -20.33 -39.49
CA ASN A 156 -9.04 -20.35 -40.63
C ASN A 156 -7.61 -20.09 -40.14
N GLN A 157 -6.76 -21.08 -40.39
CA GLN A 157 -5.34 -21.08 -40.08
C GLN A 157 -4.59 -20.05 -40.93
N GLN A 158 -3.54 -19.44 -40.36
CA GLN A 158 -2.22 -19.52 -40.99
C GLN A 158 -1.15 -19.51 -39.88
N SER A 159 -0.42 -20.62 -39.86
CA SER A 159 0.63 -21.01 -38.92
C SER A 159 1.94 -20.32 -39.27
N LEU A 160 2.59 -19.68 -38.29
CA LEU A 160 4.03 -19.42 -38.30
C LEU A 160 4.57 -19.59 -36.86
N VAL A 161 4.93 -20.83 -36.53
CA VAL A 161 5.95 -21.12 -35.51
C VAL A 161 7.30 -21.13 -36.26
N PRO A 162 8.39 -20.66 -35.63
CA PRO A 162 9.48 -21.62 -35.45
C PRO A 162 10.09 -21.58 -34.04
N HIS A 163 10.60 -22.76 -33.70
CA HIS A 163 11.26 -23.18 -32.47
C HIS A 163 12.55 -22.41 -32.15
N SER A 164 12.93 -22.48 -30.86
CA SER A 164 14.27 -22.88 -30.34
C SER A 164 14.89 -21.90 -29.33
N ALA A 165 14.93 -22.29 -28.05
CA ALA A 165 16.11 -22.08 -27.19
C ALA A 165 17.06 -23.27 -27.44
N PRO A 166 18.40 -23.18 -27.33
CA PRO A 166 19.14 -22.66 -26.16
C PRO A 166 20.41 -21.86 -26.54
N PHE A 167 21.16 -21.31 -25.58
CA PHE A 167 22.64 -21.45 -25.50
C PHE A 167 23.16 -20.92 -24.15
N LEU A 168 23.77 -21.83 -23.39
CA LEU A 168 24.76 -21.57 -22.36
C LEU A 168 25.97 -20.85 -22.98
N ASN A 169 26.54 -19.87 -22.29
CA ASN A 169 27.99 -19.65 -22.29
C ASN A 169 28.43 -19.09 -20.94
N LYS A 170 29.26 -19.87 -20.24
CA LYS A 170 30.16 -19.40 -19.18
C LYS A 170 31.30 -18.60 -19.81
N PRO A 171 32.06 -17.84 -19.01
CA PRO A 171 33.47 -18.21 -18.90
C PRO A 171 33.92 -18.36 -17.43
N MET A 172 34.67 -19.44 -17.18
CA MET A 172 35.67 -19.49 -16.12
C MET A 172 36.94 -18.81 -16.63
N SER A 173 37.64 -18.05 -15.78
CA SER A 173 39.10 -18.21 -15.64
C SER A 173 39.66 -17.57 -14.37
N SER A 174 40.30 -18.43 -13.57
CA SER A 174 41.55 -18.26 -12.79
C SER A 174 41.85 -17.00 -11.94
N ARG A 175 41.82 -17.24 -10.61
CA ARG A 175 42.75 -16.87 -9.51
C ARG A 175 44.19 -16.44 -9.90
N PRO A 176 44.93 -15.68 -9.04
CA PRO A 176 45.60 -16.27 -7.85
C PRO A 176 45.69 -15.41 -6.56
N LEU A 177 46.28 -16.05 -5.54
CA LEU A 177 46.43 -15.76 -4.10
C LEU A 177 47.15 -14.46 -3.71
N SER A 178 46.93 -13.98 -2.46
CA SER A 178 48.00 -13.85 -1.43
C SER A 178 47.51 -13.29 -0.08
N ASN A 179 48.21 -13.71 0.98
CA ASN A 179 48.02 -13.50 2.42
C ASN A 179 48.46 -12.11 2.92
N ALA A 180 48.08 -11.82 4.18
CA ALA A 180 48.54 -10.79 5.14
C ALA A 180 47.39 -9.81 5.49
N GLN A 181 47.06 -9.46 6.74
CA GLN A 181 47.83 -9.41 7.97
C GLN A 181 46.89 -9.40 9.19
N ARG A 182 47.26 -10.21 10.17
CA ARG A 182 47.13 -10.02 11.62
C ARG A 182 47.17 -8.53 12.05
N ARG A 183 46.12 -8.06 12.73
CA ARG A 183 46.24 -7.01 13.76
C ARG A 183 45.29 -7.29 14.91
N VAL A 184 45.90 -7.72 16.01
CA VAL A 184 45.37 -7.67 17.37
C VAL A 184 45.64 -6.26 17.89
N SER A 185 44.61 -5.61 18.43
CA SER A 185 44.74 -4.53 19.40
C SER A 185 43.40 -4.35 20.10
N THR A 186 43.36 -4.88 21.32
CA THR A 186 42.62 -4.47 22.51
C THR A 186 41.76 -3.21 22.40
N ASP A 187 40.48 -3.32 22.77
CA ASP A 187 39.91 -2.37 23.73
C ASP A 187 38.82 -3.10 24.54
N GLU A 188 39.13 -3.38 25.80
CA GLU A 188 38.15 -3.84 26.78
C GLU A 188 37.39 -2.61 27.26
N ASN A 189 36.16 -2.41 26.77
CA ASN A 189 35.15 -1.74 27.56
C ASN A 189 33.73 -1.90 27.03
N MET A 190 32.84 -2.12 28.00
CA MET A 190 31.43 -1.74 28.02
C MET A 190 30.40 -2.64 27.32
N THR A 191 29.58 -3.23 28.20
CA THR A 191 28.12 -3.44 28.13
C THR A 191 27.57 -4.80 27.67
N PRO A 192 26.52 -5.31 28.37
CA PRO A 192 26.09 -6.70 28.25
C PRO A 192 25.50 -6.97 26.88
N ALA A 193 25.87 -8.12 26.32
CA ALA A 193 25.40 -8.64 25.04
C ALA A 193 23.86 -8.62 24.98
N VAL A 194 23.32 -7.64 24.26
CA VAL A 194 21.92 -7.67 23.82
C VAL A 194 21.82 -8.83 22.85
N ALA A 195 21.12 -9.89 23.26
CA ALA A 195 20.87 -11.08 22.46
C ALA A 195 20.47 -10.67 21.04
N GLN A 196 21.19 -11.20 20.03
CA GLN A 196 20.87 -10.98 18.63
C GLN A 196 19.38 -11.28 18.40
N ILE A 197 18.61 -10.24 18.07
CA ILE A 197 17.17 -10.38 17.82
C ILE A 197 17.02 -11.12 16.49
N LYS A 198 16.85 -12.44 16.58
CA LYS A 198 16.76 -13.36 15.43
C LYS A 198 15.60 -13.05 14.49
N TYR A 199 14.57 -12.35 14.97
CA TYR A 199 13.37 -12.03 14.19
C TYR A 199 12.88 -10.62 14.46
N THR A 200 12.56 -9.86 13.41
CA THR A 200 11.88 -8.58 13.54
C THR A 200 10.40 -8.82 13.84
N MET A 201 9.89 -8.25 14.94
CA MET A 201 8.51 -8.47 15.40
C MET A 201 7.60 -7.28 15.06
N LYS A 202 6.35 -7.57 14.66
CA LYS A 202 5.29 -6.55 14.56
C LYS A 202 4.19 -6.84 15.58
N LYS A 203 3.88 -5.82 16.38
CA LYS A 203 2.81 -5.85 17.38
C LYS A 203 1.51 -5.32 16.79
N ASP A 204 0.42 -5.92 17.22
CA ASP A 204 -0.92 -5.41 16.97
C ASP A 204 -1.11 -4.11 17.75
N ARG A 205 -1.64 -3.06 17.09
CA ARG A 205 -1.77 -1.73 17.72
C ARG A 205 -2.78 -1.72 18.86
N VAL A 206 -3.78 -2.60 18.80
CA VAL A 206 -4.88 -2.65 19.78
C VAL A 206 -4.53 -3.57 20.94
N SER A 207 -4.08 -4.80 20.65
CA SER A 207 -3.78 -5.78 21.70
C SER A 207 -2.35 -5.72 22.25
N GLN A 208 -1.45 -4.94 21.62
CA GLN A 208 0.00 -4.90 21.91
C GLN A 208 0.73 -6.25 21.81
N LYS A 209 0.02 -7.32 21.45
CA LYS A 209 0.57 -8.66 21.25
C LYS A 209 1.30 -8.76 19.93
N VAL A 210 2.37 -9.56 19.92
CA VAL A 210 3.13 -9.84 18.70
C VAL A 210 2.27 -10.67 17.74
N ARG A 211 1.96 -10.12 16.56
CA ARG A 211 1.10 -10.76 15.55
C ARG A 211 1.85 -11.31 14.35
N SER A 212 3.07 -10.85 14.13
CA SER A 212 3.92 -11.41 13.09
C SER A 212 5.39 -11.27 13.43
N ILE A 213 6.18 -12.21 12.93
CA ILE A 213 7.64 -12.13 12.96
C ILE A 213 8.19 -12.31 11.55
N GLN A 214 9.31 -11.67 11.28
CA GLN A 214 10.02 -11.74 10.01
C GLN A 214 11.49 -12.08 10.25
N ALA A 215 11.97 -13.08 9.54
CA ALA A 215 13.36 -13.52 9.57
C ALA A 215 14.24 -12.66 8.62
N PRO A 216 15.57 -12.63 8.82
CA PRO A 216 16.49 -11.84 8.00
C PRO A 216 16.52 -12.28 6.52
N ASP A 217 16.17 -13.53 6.26
CA ASP A 217 16.07 -14.12 4.92
C ASP A 217 14.76 -13.79 4.20
N GLY A 218 13.92 -12.94 4.80
CA GLY A 218 12.67 -12.47 4.19
C GLY A 218 11.46 -13.37 4.47
N ARG A 219 11.61 -14.50 5.17
CA ARG A 219 10.46 -15.32 5.60
C ARG A 219 9.59 -14.56 6.58
N VAL A 220 8.27 -14.69 6.44
CA VAL A 220 7.30 -14.02 7.32
C VAL A 220 6.31 -15.03 7.87
N LEU A 221 6.11 -15.01 9.19
CA LEU A 221 5.06 -15.79 9.85
C LEU A 221 4.11 -14.83 10.59
N ARG A 222 2.81 -14.97 10.35
CA ARG A 222 1.77 -14.14 10.99
C ARG A 222 0.54 -14.94 11.40
N PHE A 223 -0.17 -14.45 12.41
CA PHE A 223 -1.53 -14.91 12.69
C PHE A 223 -2.48 -14.47 11.57
N SER A 224 -3.39 -15.37 11.20
CA SER A 224 -4.51 -15.04 10.32
C SER A 224 -5.46 -14.08 11.03
N THR A 225 -5.95 -13.07 10.30
CA THR A 225 -6.97 -12.15 10.81
C THR A 225 -8.39 -12.65 10.56
N SER A 226 -8.55 -13.67 9.70
CA SER A 226 -9.86 -14.20 9.29
C SER A 226 -10.28 -15.45 10.07
N THR A 227 -9.32 -16.21 10.59
CA THR A 227 -9.58 -17.52 11.20
C THR A 227 -8.74 -17.68 12.46
N ALA A 228 -9.38 -18.03 13.57
CA ALA A 228 -8.69 -18.27 14.84
C ALA A 228 -7.73 -19.47 14.71
N ASP A 229 -6.57 -19.40 15.38
CA ASP A 229 -5.53 -20.44 15.39
C ASP A 229 -4.96 -20.84 14.01
N GLN A 230 -5.23 -20.06 12.97
CA GLN A 230 -4.59 -20.19 11.66
C GLN A 230 -3.38 -19.27 11.55
N PHE A 231 -2.31 -19.80 10.97
CA PHE A 231 -1.09 -19.09 10.66
C PHE A 231 -0.91 -18.97 9.15
N ILE A 232 -0.28 -17.87 8.74
CA ILE A 232 0.08 -17.60 7.36
C ILE A 232 1.61 -17.47 7.30
N PHE A 233 2.24 -18.31 6.49
CA PHE A 233 3.68 -18.35 6.28
C PHE A 233 4.00 -18.01 4.82
N SER A 234 4.91 -17.05 4.64
CA SER A 234 5.38 -16.60 3.35
C SER A 234 6.88 -16.87 3.25
N ASP A 235 7.29 -17.62 2.22
CA ASP A 235 8.68 -18.01 1.99
C ASP A 235 9.09 -17.72 0.54
N PRO A 236 9.77 -16.58 0.29
CA PRO A 236 10.13 -16.16 -1.05
C PRO A 236 11.09 -17.12 -1.77
N SER A 237 11.73 -18.04 -1.04
CA SER A 237 12.69 -19.00 -1.61
C SER A 237 12.05 -20.31 -2.09
N ILE A 238 10.81 -20.61 -1.69
CA ILE A 238 10.12 -21.86 -2.07
C ILE A 238 8.96 -21.58 -3.01
N ARG A 239 8.07 -20.64 -2.67
CA ARG A 239 6.90 -20.30 -3.46
C ARG A 239 6.49 -18.85 -3.24
N PRO A 240 5.99 -18.15 -4.27
CA PRO A 240 5.44 -16.81 -4.13
C PRO A 240 4.10 -16.79 -3.38
N ASP A 241 3.46 -17.95 -3.19
CA ASP A 241 2.16 -18.07 -2.53
C ASP A 241 2.26 -18.26 -1.02
N ASP A 242 1.39 -17.57 -0.28
CA ASP A 242 1.23 -17.68 1.17
C ASP A 242 0.69 -19.08 1.56
N GLN A 243 1.43 -19.82 2.39
CA GLN A 243 0.98 -21.08 2.96
C GLN A 243 0.18 -20.86 4.24
N ARG A 244 -1.00 -21.49 4.34
CA ARG A 244 -1.86 -21.42 5.52
C ARG A 244 -1.90 -22.75 6.24
N PHE A 245 -1.76 -22.73 7.56
CA PHE A 245 -1.86 -23.93 8.38
C PHE A 245 -2.47 -23.63 9.75
N MET A 246 -3.11 -24.63 10.35
CA MET A 246 -3.68 -24.53 11.70
C MET A 246 -2.63 -24.88 12.75
N ARG A 247 -2.75 -24.31 13.95
CA ARG A 247 -1.88 -24.62 15.10
C ARG A 247 -1.76 -26.12 15.38
N THR A 248 -2.88 -26.82 15.28
CA THR A 248 -3.02 -28.25 15.57
C THR A 248 -2.83 -29.13 14.32
N GLY A 249 -2.56 -28.52 13.17
CA GLY A 249 -2.39 -29.21 11.90
C GLY A 249 -0.93 -29.46 11.54
N ARG A 250 -0.68 -29.94 10.32
CA ARG A 250 0.66 -30.13 9.79
C ARG A 250 1.34 -28.77 9.56
N VAL A 251 2.39 -28.50 10.32
CA VAL A 251 3.20 -27.27 10.23
C VAL A 251 4.28 -27.45 9.16
N PRO A 252 4.48 -26.49 8.24
CA PRO A 252 5.62 -26.50 7.32
C PRO A 252 6.94 -26.55 8.10
N GLU A 253 7.86 -27.43 7.74
CA GLU A 253 9.12 -27.62 8.49
C GLU A 253 9.91 -26.32 8.66
N ARG A 254 9.98 -25.49 7.61
CA ARG A 254 10.66 -24.18 7.65
C ARG A 254 9.92 -23.11 8.43
N ALA A 255 8.65 -23.33 8.77
CA ALA A 255 7.85 -22.45 9.62
C ALA A 255 7.86 -22.90 11.09
N SER A 256 8.28 -24.14 11.40
CA SER A 256 8.24 -24.71 12.75
C SER A 256 9.03 -23.90 13.78
N GLU A 257 10.25 -23.51 13.41
CA GLU A 257 11.15 -22.71 14.24
C GLU A 257 10.57 -21.30 14.50
N MET A 258 10.04 -20.67 13.45
CA MET A 258 9.39 -19.37 13.54
C MET A 258 8.09 -19.45 14.35
N LEU A 259 7.35 -20.55 14.27
CA LEU A 259 6.12 -20.76 15.03
C LEU A 259 6.41 -20.83 16.52
N ALA A 260 7.43 -21.57 16.93
CA ALA A 260 7.84 -21.64 18.33
C ALA A 260 8.22 -20.24 18.86
N ALA A 261 9.02 -19.49 18.10
CA ALA A 261 9.42 -18.13 18.46
C ALA A 261 8.22 -17.16 18.54
N LEU A 262 7.30 -17.22 17.57
CA LEU A 262 6.11 -16.37 17.55
C LEU A 262 5.19 -16.66 18.74
N LEU A 263 4.99 -17.93 19.07
CA LEU A 263 4.18 -18.34 20.22
C LEU A 263 4.80 -17.90 21.55
N GLU A 264 6.12 -18.03 21.70
CA GLU A 264 6.84 -17.58 22.90
C GLU A 264 6.77 -16.05 23.05
N LEU A 265 7.01 -15.30 21.97
CA LEU A 265 6.94 -13.84 21.96
C LEU A 265 5.51 -13.33 22.20
N SER A 266 4.49 -14.06 21.75
CA SER A 266 3.08 -13.73 21.99
C SER A 266 2.59 -14.01 23.42
N ARG A 267 3.36 -14.77 24.22
CA ARG A 267 3.08 -15.04 25.64
C ARG A 267 3.80 -14.07 26.57
N LYS A 268 5.00 -13.60 26.18
CA LYS A 268 5.82 -12.65 26.96
C LYS A 268 5.29 -11.20 26.88
N HIS A 269 4.34 -10.91 26.00
CA HIS A 269 3.73 -9.60 25.77
C HIS A 269 2.21 -9.72 25.70
#